data_AF-A0A1H7WZA8-F1
#
_entry.id   AF-A0A1H7WZA8-F1
#
_cell.length_a   1.000
_cell.length_b   1.000
_cell.length_c   1.000
_cell.angle_alpha   90.00
_cell.angle_beta   90.00
_cell.angle_gamma   90.00
#
_symmetry.space_group_name_H-M   'P 1'
#
loop_
_entity.id
_entity.type
_entity.pdbx_description
1 polymer ?
#
loop_
_entity_poly.entity_id
_entity_poly.type
_entity_poly.pdbx_seq_one_letter_code
_entity_poly.pdbx_strand_id
1 'polypeptide(L)'
;MPSTELTRTYEVPAEPAAVLAHLVEPDNYVGLSPLLVAVRDVRREDEVTHYVAVERFRFLGLVTHDNHIRVTLRSEPGGLPEEATVHGDVVSPGGVRMSYSFAIHAHDNGSRVVDTLHLSAPFGLLRFAAGKAGEVQAARGRVLAERLAR
;
A
#
# COMPACT_ATOMS: atom_id res chain seq x y z
N MET A 1 -14.28 -13.89 11.07
CA MET A 1 -13.89 -13.77 9.65
C MET A 1 -12.43 -14.20 9.54
N PRO A 2 -12.07 -15.13 8.63
CA PRO A 2 -10.67 -15.54 8.45
C PRO A 2 -9.73 -14.36 8.19
N SER A 3 -8.51 -14.44 8.70
CA SER A 3 -7.47 -13.43 8.50
C SER A 3 -6.09 -14.04 8.27
N THR A 4 -5.18 -13.25 7.70
CA THR A 4 -3.77 -13.59 7.52
C THR A 4 -2.92 -12.32 7.57
N GLU A 5 -1.61 -12.49 7.74
CA GLU A 5 -0.63 -11.42 7.77
C GLU A 5 0.45 -11.69 6.72
N LEU A 6 0.89 -10.64 6.02
CA LEU A 6 1.96 -10.69 5.05
C LEU A 6 2.95 -9.57 5.34
N THR A 7 4.23 -9.92 5.42
CA THR A 7 5.29 -8.94 5.70
C THR A 7 6.38 -9.05 4.66
N ARG A 8 6.87 -7.90 4.18
CA ARG A 8 7.99 -7.80 3.27
C ARG A 8 8.84 -6.58 3.57
N THR A 9 10.16 -6.72 3.39
CA THR A 9 11.11 -5.62 3.57
C THR A 9 11.68 -5.19 2.23
N TYR A 10 11.86 -3.89 2.05
CA TYR A 10 12.47 -3.27 0.87
C TYR A 10 13.62 -2.37 1.28
N GLU A 11 14.69 -2.37 0.49
CA GLU A 11 15.74 -1.36 0.54
C GLU A 11 15.45 -0.32 -0.54
N VAL A 12 15.43 0.95 -0.15
CA VAL A 12 15.09 2.08 -1.01
C VAL A 12 16.24 3.08 -0.98
N PRO A 13 16.86 3.44 -2.13
CA PRO A 13 18.00 4.33 -2.18
C PRO A 13 17.59 5.81 -2.06
N ALA A 14 16.85 6.15 -1.00
CA ALA A 14 16.41 7.50 -0.70
C ALA A 14 16.24 7.69 0.81
N GLU A 15 16.37 8.95 1.26
CA GLU A 15 16.20 9.34 2.65
C GLU A 15 14.77 9.05 3.17
N PRO A 16 14.59 8.72 4.47
CA PRO A 16 13.29 8.39 5.05
C PRO A 16 12.21 9.44 4.78
N ALA A 17 12.58 10.73 4.80
CA ALA A 17 11.68 11.83 4.51
C ALA A 17 11.13 11.81 3.07
N ALA A 18 11.96 11.43 2.08
CA ALA A 18 11.55 11.32 0.69
C ALA A 18 10.63 10.11 0.48
N VAL A 19 10.93 8.99 1.15
CA VAL A 19 10.07 7.80 1.14
C VAL A 19 8.72 8.11 1.78
N LEU A 20 8.71 8.77 2.94
CA LEU A 20 7.49 9.21 3.62
C LEU A 20 6.67 10.12 2.71
N ALA A 21 7.26 11.17 2.16
CA ALA A 21 6.59 12.11 1.26
C ALA A 21 5.98 11.40 0.04
N HIS A 22 6.64 10.35 -0.48
CA HIS A 22 6.09 9.54 -1.56
C HIS A 22 4.88 8.73 -1.11
N LEU A 23 4.97 8.06 0.05
CA LEU A 23 3.96 7.12 0.55
C LEU A 23 2.73 7.81 1.14
N VAL A 24 2.78 9.09 1.50
CA VAL A 24 1.59 9.83 1.99
C VAL A 24 0.74 10.43 0.87
N GLU A 25 1.24 10.46 -0.36
CA GLU A 25 0.51 11.03 -1.49
C GLU A 25 -0.28 9.94 -2.23
N PRO A 26 -1.64 9.97 -2.23
CA PRO A 26 -2.46 8.94 -2.85
C PRO A 26 -2.12 8.67 -4.33
N ASP A 27 -1.86 9.69 -5.12
CA ASP A 27 -1.59 9.53 -6.56
C ASP A 27 -0.32 8.72 -6.84
N ASN A 28 0.64 8.72 -5.92
CA ASN A 28 1.85 7.91 -6.04
C ASN A 28 1.55 6.40 -5.96
N TYR A 29 0.40 5.98 -5.43
CA TYR A 29 0.03 4.57 -5.40
C TYR A 29 -0.35 4.02 -6.79
N VAL A 30 -0.71 4.88 -7.74
CA VAL A 30 -0.96 4.47 -9.14
C VAL A 30 0.34 3.97 -9.76
N GLY A 31 0.33 2.73 -10.24
CA GLY A 31 1.52 2.06 -10.78
C GLY A 31 2.55 1.61 -9.74
N LEU A 32 2.41 2.01 -8.46
CA LEU A 32 3.18 1.41 -7.35
C LEU A 32 2.62 0.03 -6.99
N SER A 33 1.29 -0.10 -7.02
CA SER A 33 0.62 -1.39 -7.12
C SER A 33 0.32 -1.69 -8.59
N PRO A 34 0.65 -2.88 -9.11
CA PRO A 34 0.35 -3.25 -10.49
C PRO A 34 -1.16 -3.29 -10.79
N LEU A 35 -2.00 -3.34 -9.75
CA LEU A 35 -3.46 -3.35 -9.89
C LEU A 35 -4.05 -1.94 -9.91
N LEU A 36 -3.40 -0.96 -9.28
CA LEU A 36 -3.96 0.38 -9.12
C LEU A 36 -3.79 1.21 -10.39
N VAL A 37 -4.91 1.56 -11.00
CA VAL A 37 -4.96 2.31 -12.27
C VAL A 37 -5.44 3.75 -12.09
N ALA A 38 -6.11 4.07 -10.99
CA ALA A 38 -6.56 5.42 -10.70
C ALA A 38 -6.80 5.62 -9.19
N VAL A 39 -6.75 6.88 -8.80
CA VAL A 39 -7.18 7.38 -7.49
C VAL A 39 -8.27 8.44 -7.74
N ARG A 40 -9.29 8.45 -6.88
CA ARG A 40 -10.47 9.32 -6.99
C ARG A 40 -10.89 9.80 -5.61
N ASP A 41 -11.70 10.85 -5.61
CA ASP A 41 -12.41 11.35 -4.42
C ASP A 41 -11.48 11.60 -3.23
N VAL A 42 -10.28 12.13 -3.47
CA VAL A 42 -9.30 12.42 -2.43
C VAL A 42 -9.82 13.54 -1.52
N ARG A 43 -9.88 13.26 -0.22
CA ARG A 43 -10.25 14.19 0.84
C ARG A 43 -9.19 14.13 1.91
N ARG A 44 -8.71 15.30 2.33
CA ARG A 44 -7.71 15.44 3.39
C ARG A 44 -8.40 16.11 4.58
N GLU A 45 -8.40 15.41 5.71
CA GLU A 45 -9.04 15.83 6.96
C GLU A 45 -7.98 15.66 8.06
N ASP A 46 -7.42 16.78 8.54
CA ASP A 46 -6.30 16.80 9.48
C ASP A 46 -5.11 15.94 9.00
N GLU A 47 -4.70 14.93 9.78
CA GLU A 47 -3.60 14.00 9.48
C GLU A 47 -4.08 12.75 8.72
N VAL A 48 -5.34 12.72 8.29
CA VAL A 48 -5.97 11.58 7.64
C VAL A 48 -6.35 11.93 6.21
N THR A 49 -6.00 11.05 5.28
CA THR A 49 -6.38 11.16 3.87
C THR A 49 -7.31 10.02 3.51
N HIS A 50 -8.51 10.36 3.04
CA HIS A 50 -9.49 9.42 2.52
C HIS A 50 -9.53 9.47 1.00
N TYR A 51 -9.55 8.33 0.33
CA TYR A 51 -9.67 8.28 -1.13
C TYR A 51 -10.27 6.96 -1.60
N VAL A 52 -10.67 6.93 -2.88
CA VAL A 52 -11.06 5.71 -3.59
C VAL A 52 -9.94 5.32 -4.53
N ALA A 53 -9.38 4.13 -4.32
CA ALA A 53 -8.43 3.52 -5.23
C ALA A 53 -9.18 2.59 -6.19
N VAL A 54 -8.81 2.62 -7.48
CA VAL A 54 -9.40 1.76 -8.50
C VAL A 54 -8.39 0.67 -8.86
N GLU A 55 -8.68 -0.55 -8.44
CA GLU A 55 -7.92 -1.74 -8.80
C GLU A 55 -8.52 -2.40 -10.04
N ARG A 56 -7.71 -2.64 -11.06
CA ARG A 56 -8.14 -3.29 -12.30
C ARG A 56 -7.67 -4.74 -12.34
N PHE A 57 -8.63 -5.67 -12.23
CA PHE A 57 -8.40 -7.09 -12.40
C PHE A 57 -8.71 -7.51 -13.84
N ARG A 58 -7.85 -8.34 -14.42
CA ARG A 58 -8.08 -9.00 -15.73
C ARG A 58 -8.24 -10.49 -15.52
N PHE A 59 -9.44 -11.01 -15.77
CA PHE A 59 -9.74 -12.44 -15.70
C PHE A 59 -9.63 -13.04 -17.10
N LEU A 60 -8.73 -14.02 -17.26
CA LEU A 60 -8.47 -14.76 -18.50
C LEU A 60 -8.21 -13.87 -19.74
N GLY A 61 -7.78 -12.61 -19.53
CA GLY A 61 -7.57 -11.62 -20.60
C GLY A 61 -8.84 -11.11 -21.29
N LEU A 62 -10.02 -11.63 -20.96
CA LEU A 62 -11.27 -11.32 -21.65
C LEU A 62 -12.20 -10.40 -20.84
N VAL A 63 -12.14 -10.49 -19.50
CA VAL A 63 -13.01 -9.70 -18.61
C VAL A 63 -12.16 -8.79 -17.74
N THR A 64 -12.43 -7.49 -17.85
CA THR A 64 -11.84 -6.48 -16.97
C THR A 64 -12.85 -6.11 -15.90
N HIS A 65 -12.42 -6.13 -14.63
CA HIS A 65 -13.22 -5.69 -13.51
C HIS A 65 -12.47 -4.61 -12.75
N ASP A 66 -13.10 -3.44 -12.62
CA ASP A 66 -12.61 -2.34 -11.81
C ASP A 66 -13.24 -2.44 -10.41
N ASN A 67 -12.40 -2.75 -9.42
CA ASN A 67 -12.75 -2.82 -8.02
C ASN A 67 -12.44 -1.47 -7.35
N HIS A 68 -13.46 -0.83 -6.80
CA HIS A 68 -13.34 0.48 -6.17
C HIS A 68 -13.17 0.29 -4.66
N ILE A 69 -11.94 0.39 -4.17
CA ILE A 69 -11.62 0.22 -2.76
C ILE A 69 -11.59 1.58 -2.06
N ARG A 70 -12.16 1.65 -0.86
CA ARG A 70 -12.02 2.84 0.00
C ARG A 70 -10.76 2.70 0.83
N VAL A 71 -9.94 3.73 0.83
CA VAL A 71 -8.69 3.78 1.59
C VAL A 71 -8.74 4.96 2.56
N THR A 72 -8.31 4.69 3.78
CA THR A 72 -7.93 5.70 4.77
C THR A 72 -6.43 5.58 4.95
N LEU A 73 -5.71 6.69 4.85
CA LEU A 73 -4.27 6.76 5.00
C LEU A 73 -3.94 7.77 6.09
N ARG A 74 -2.96 7.45 6.93
CA ARG A 74 -2.40 8.38 7.90
C ARG A 74 -0.90 8.17 8.02
N SER A 75 -0.19 9.22 8.39
CA SER A 75 1.23 9.13 8.72
C SER A 75 1.45 9.52 10.17
N GLU A 76 2.31 8.77 10.85
CA GLU A 76 2.74 9.04 12.20
C GLU A 76 4.26 9.27 12.16
N PRO A 77 4.77 10.41 12.67
CA PRO A 77 6.21 10.58 12.86
C PRO A 77 6.71 9.46 13.78
N GLY A 78 7.86 8.87 13.48
CA GLY A 78 8.54 8.02 14.44
C GLY A 78 9.00 8.86 15.64
N GLY A 79 9.21 8.21 16.78
CA GLY A 79 9.77 8.88 17.96
C GLY A 79 11.18 9.44 17.74
N LEU A 80 11.80 9.13 16.59
CA LEU A 80 13.10 9.60 16.13
C LEU A 80 12.97 10.32 14.78
N PRO A 81 13.82 11.32 14.47
CA PRO A 81 13.78 12.07 13.22
C PRO A 81 13.96 11.24 11.95
N GLU A 82 14.56 10.04 12.08
CA GLU A 82 14.91 9.12 10.99
C GLU A 82 13.92 7.97 10.86
N GLU A 83 12.81 8.03 11.58
CA GLU A 83 11.77 7.02 11.58
C GLU A 83 10.42 7.63 11.25
N ALA A 84 9.62 6.92 10.46
CA ALA A 84 8.24 7.28 10.20
C ALA A 84 7.41 6.04 9.92
N THR A 85 6.13 6.11 10.22
CA THR A 85 5.19 5.04 9.86
C THR A 85 4.03 5.60 9.07
N VAL A 86 3.73 4.99 7.93
CA VAL A 86 2.49 5.24 7.19
C VAL A 86 1.56 4.08 7.44
N HIS A 87 0.35 4.37 7.89
CA HIS A 87 -0.71 3.40 8.07
C HIS A 87 -1.81 3.61 7.03
N GLY A 88 -2.51 2.54 6.71
CA GLY A 88 -3.80 2.69 6.08
C GLY A 88 -4.74 1.51 6.28
N ASP A 89 -6.01 1.81 6.09
CA ASP A 89 -7.11 0.86 6.16
C ASP A 89 -7.83 0.85 4.82
N VAL A 90 -8.10 -0.35 4.33
CA VAL A 90 -8.76 -0.61 3.06
C VAL A 90 -10.04 -1.36 3.31
N VAL A 91 -11.12 -0.85 2.72
CA VAL A 91 -12.41 -1.54 2.64
C VAL A 91 -12.74 -1.75 1.17
N SER A 92 -12.69 -3.00 0.75
CA SER A 92 -13.06 -3.41 -0.59
C SER A 92 -14.51 -3.89 -0.66
N PRO A 93 -15.19 -3.69 -1.79
CA PRO A 93 -16.37 -4.46 -2.16
C PRO A 93 -16.13 -5.97 -1.97
N GLY A 94 -17.17 -6.72 -1.61
CA GLY A 94 -17.08 -8.16 -1.34
C GLY A 94 -16.63 -8.53 0.07
N GLY A 95 -16.53 -7.57 0.99
CA GLY A 95 -16.27 -7.82 2.42
C GLY A 95 -14.80 -8.05 2.77
N VAL A 96 -13.88 -7.78 1.85
CA VAL A 96 -12.45 -7.81 2.11
C VAL A 96 -12.03 -6.53 2.83
N ARG A 97 -11.31 -6.70 3.94
CA ARG A 97 -10.73 -5.61 4.73
C ARG A 97 -9.26 -5.84 4.93
N MET A 98 -8.45 -4.79 4.82
CA MET A 98 -7.02 -4.87 5.04
C MET A 98 -6.56 -3.65 5.83
N SER A 99 -5.72 -3.85 6.83
CA SER A 99 -4.88 -2.77 7.35
C SER A 99 -3.45 -2.98 6.87
N TYR A 100 -2.73 -1.89 6.63
CA TYR A 100 -1.33 -1.92 6.24
C TYR A 100 -0.51 -0.92 7.04
N SER A 101 0.78 -1.22 7.19
CA SER A 101 1.77 -0.29 7.69
C SER A 101 3.05 -0.35 6.87
N PHE A 102 3.66 0.82 6.68
CA PHE A 102 5.01 0.98 6.16
C PHE A 102 5.85 1.61 7.26
N ALA A 103 6.65 0.80 7.96
CA ALA A 103 7.65 1.32 8.89
C ALA A 103 8.92 1.67 8.09
N ILE A 104 9.33 2.93 8.15
CA ILE A 104 10.44 3.49 7.39
C ILE A 104 11.55 3.82 8.39
N HIS A 105 12.74 3.26 8.15
CA HIS A 105 13.93 3.49 8.97
C HIS A 105 15.08 3.89 8.07
N ALA A 106 15.92 4.83 8.52
CA ALA A 106 17.22 5.04 7.88
C ALA A 106 18.03 3.74 7.88
N HIS A 107 18.66 3.43 6.75
CA HIS A 107 19.54 2.26 6.60
C HIS A 107 20.59 2.53 5.52
N ASP A 108 21.87 2.42 5.90
CA ASP A 108 23.03 2.76 5.06
C ASP A 108 22.91 4.17 4.44
N ASN A 109 22.88 4.27 3.10
CA ASN A 109 22.74 5.52 2.34
C ASN A 109 21.29 5.73 1.84
N GLY A 110 20.30 5.15 2.53
CA GLY A 110 18.90 5.22 2.13
C GLY A 110 17.95 4.78 3.25
N SER A 111 16.90 4.06 2.88
CA SER A 111 15.86 3.63 3.81
C SER A 111 15.55 2.15 3.69
N ARG A 112 15.32 1.51 4.83
CA ARG A 112 14.65 0.23 4.93
C ARG A 112 13.15 0.46 5.20
N VAL A 113 12.31 -0.12 4.36
CA VAL A 113 10.85 -0.09 4.52
C VAL A 113 10.34 -1.48 4.86
N VAL A 114 9.64 -1.62 5.99
CA VAL A 114 8.92 -2.84 6.37
C VAL A 114 7.43 -2.65 6.08
N ASP A 115 6.93 -3.42 5.13
CA ASP A 115 5.56 -3.43 4.65
C ASP A 115 4.81 -4.61 5.26
N THR A 116 3.88 -4.32 6.16
CA THR A 116 3.06 -5.32 6.85
C THR A 116 1.61 -5.12 6.44
N LEU A 117 0.95 -6.21 6.03
CA LEU A 117 -0.47 -6.24 5.68
C LEU A 117 -1.21 -7.23 6.59
N HIS A 118 -2.27 -6.78 7.24
CA HIS A 118 -3.22 -7.67 7.90
C HIS A 118 -4.51 -7.71 7.09
N LEU A 119 -4.81 -8.87 6.53
CA LEU A 119 -5.92 -9.07 5.61
C LEU A 119 -6.98 -9.93 6.25
N SER A 120 -8.24 -9.57 6.06
CA SER A 120 -9.39 -10.39 6.44
C SER A 120 -10.44 -10.41 5.34
N ALA A 121 -11.06 -11.56 5.14
CA ALA A 121 -12.03 -11.76 4.06
C ALA A 121 -13.03 -12.86 4.41
N PRO A 122 -14.21 -12.89 3.76
CA PRO A 122 -15.14 -14.01 3.86
C PRO A 122 -14.48 -15.35 3.49
N PHE A 123 -15.05 -16.44 3.99
CA PHE A 123 -14.54 -17.78 3.74
C PHE A 123 -14.42 -18.08 2.24
N GLY A 124 -13.29 -18.65 1.82
CA GLY A 124 -12.99 -18.94 0.41
C GLY A 124 -12.28 -17.80 -0.35
N LEU A 125 -12.41 -16.54 0.08
CA LEU A 125 -11.77 -15.40 -0.59
C LEU A 125 -10.38 -15.05 -0.02
N LEU A 126 -10.09 -15.43 1.23
CA LEU A 126 -8.84 -15.05 1.90
C LEU A 126 -7.60 -15.45 1.11
N ARG A 127 -7.54 -16.68 0.59
CA ARG A 127 -6.37 -17.16 -0.17
C ARG A 127 -6.14 -16.35 -1.45
N PHE A 128 -7.21 -16.03 -2.17
CA PHE A 128 -7.13 -15.22 -3.38
C PHE A 128 -6.65 -13.81 -3.06
N ALA A 129 -7.27 -13.17 -2.07
CA ALA A 129 -6.93 -11.82 -1.66
C ALA A 129 -5.49 -11.73 -1.12
N ALA A 130 -5.05 -12.72 -0.34
CA ALA A 130 -3.67 -12.80 0.15
C ALA A 130 -2.66 -13.00 -0.98
N GLY A 131 -2.99 -13.83 -1.98
CA GLY A 131 -2.15 -13.99 -3.17
C GLY A 131 -1.95 -12.68 -3.93
N LYS A 132 -3.03 -11.90 -4.12
CA LYS A 132 -2.96 -10.57 -4.75
C LYS A 132 -2.21 -9.55 -3.91
N ALA A 133 -2.43 -9.53 -2.60
CA ALA A 133 -1.66 -8.69 -1.69
C ALA A 133 -0.14 -8.99 -1.76
N GLY A 134 0.24 -10.27 -1.82
CA GLY A 134 1.64 -10.68 -1.96
C GLY A 134 2.27 -10.30 -3.31
N GLU A 135 1.52 -10.42 -4.42
CA GLU A 135 1.96 -9.92 -5.74
C GLU A 135 2.21 -8.40 -5.71
N VAL A 136 1.32 -7.64 -5.07
CA VAL A 136 1.44 -6.19 -4.91
C VAL A 136 2.66 -5.82 -4.07
N GLN A 137 2.87 -6.46 -2.91
CA GLN A 137 4.08 -6.24 -2.09
C GLN A 137 5.36 -6.50 -2.91
N ALA A 138 5.41 -7.62 -3.63
CA ALA A 138 6.58 -7.95 -4.44
C ALA A 138 6.90 -6.90 -5.51
N ALA A 139 5.88 -6.36 -6.17
CA ALA A 139 6.06 -5.32 -7.18
C ALA A 139 6.41 -3.94 -6.59
N ARG A 140 5.77 -3.57 -5.47
CA ARG A 140 5.89 -2.26 -4.82
C ARG A 140 7.33 -1.90 -4.49
N GLY A 141 8.06 -2.80 -3.84
CA GLY A 141 9.45 -2.53 -3.45
C GLY A 141 10.34 -2.14 -4.63
N ARG A 142 10.22 -2.89 -5.73
CA ARG A 142 10.97 -2.61 -6.95
C ARG A 142 10.60 -1.25 -7.54
N VAL A 143 9.30 -0.97 -7.70
CA VAL A 143 8.84 0.30 -8.28
C VAL A 143 9.19 1.49 -7.40
N LEU A 144 9.11 1.36 -6.07
CA LEU A 144 9.47 2.40 -5.13
C LEU A 144 10.96 2.75 -5.25
N ALA A 145 11.83 1.74 -5.25
CA ALA A 145 13.27 1.93 -5.45
C ALA A 145 13.58 2.56 -6.81
N GLU A 146 12.94 2.10 -7.90
CA GLU A 146 13.13 2.66 -9.25
C GLU A 146 12.70 4.12 -9.37
N ARG A 147 11.64 4.53 -8.67
CA ARG A 147 11.12 5.91 -8.70
C ARG A 147 11.98 6.88 -7.92
N LEU A 148 12.50 6.45 -6.77
CA LEU A 148 13.24 7.30 -5.84
C LEU A 148 14.76 7.30 -6.08
N ALA A 149 15.27 6.43 -6.95
CA ALA A 149 16.66 6.47 -7.40
C ALA A 149 16.95 7.53 -8.49
N ARG A 150 15.93 8.28 -8.94
CA ARG A 150 16.02 9.28 -10.01
C ARG A 150 16.11 10.68 -9.44
#